data_AF-A0A242A5J0-F1
#
_entry.id   AF-A0A242A5J0-F1
#
_cell.length_a   1.000
_cell.length_b   1.000
_cell.length_c   1.000
_cell.angle_alpha   90.00
_cell.angle_beta   90.00
_cell.angle_gamma   90.00
#
_symmetry.space_group_name_H-M   'P 1'
#
loop_
_entity.id
_entity.type
_entity.pdbx_description
1 polymer ?
#
loop_
_entity_poly.entity_id
_entity_poly.type
_entity_poly.pdbx_seq_one_letter_code
_entity_poly.pdbx_strand_id
1 'polypeptide(L)' 'MLFDMTIPVSAFQEKQLKVLASIPLQVFIKEADQVIHQFTTEPAQMIYDLADHLLENSVVEVKLIPGSVVEFYPVVNAL' A
#
# COMPACT_ATOMS: atom_id res chain seq x y z
N MET A 1 -13.98 7.42 4.65
CA MET A 1 -13.05 7.69 3.53
C MET A 1 -12.80 6.37 2.83
N LEU A 2 -13.03 6.28 1.53
CA LEU A 2 -12.62 5.11 0.75
C LEU A 2 -11.13 5.29 0.45
N PHE A 3 -10.26 4.66 1.26
CA PHE A 3 -8.82 4.60 1.02
C PHE A 3 -8.53 3.26 0.35
N ASP A 4 -9.05 3.12 -0.87
CA ASP A 4 -8.71 2.01 -1.75
C ASP A 4 -7.89 2.63 -2.88
N MET A 5 -6.62 2.25 -2.96
CA MET A 5 -5.72 2.72 -4.01
C MET A 5 -5.27 1.54 -4.85
N THR A 6 -5.34 1.72 -6.17
CA THR A 6 -4.92 0.72 -7.15
C THR A 6 -3.77 1.32 -7.97
N ILE A 7 -2.63 0.64 -7.99
CA ILE A 7 -1.40 1.10 -8.62
C ILE A 7 -1.00 0.11 -9.71
N PRO A 8 -0.91 0.52 -10.99
CA PRO A 8 -0.45 -0.36 -12.06
C PRO A 8 1.06 -0.64 -11.94
N VAL A 9 1.52 -1.82 -12.37
CA VAL A 9 2.95 -2.19 -12.36
C VAL A 9 3.83 -1.14 -13.05
N SER A 10 3.34 -0.51 -14.11
CA SER A 10 4.07 0.53 -14.86
C SER A 10 4.46 1.76 -14.02
N ALA A 11 3.84 1.97 -12.86
CA ALA A 11 4.20 3.03 -11.92
C ALA A 11 5.40 2.67 -11.01
N PHE A 12 5.80 1.40 -10.97
CA PHE A 12 6.89 0.92 -10.12
C PHE A 12 8.22 0.89 -10.89
N GLN A 13 9.07 1.91 -10.66
CA GLN A 13 10.38 1.98 -11.32
C GLN A 13 11.37 0.92 -10.81
N GLU A 14 11.35 0.62 -9.51
CA GLU A 14 12.26 -0.34 -8.86
C GLU A 14 11.53 -1.57 -8.29
N LYS A 15 10.27 -1.81 -8.70
CA LYS A 15 9.41 -2.84 -8.10
C LYS A 15 9.29 -2.73 -6.56
N GLN A 16 9.43 -1.52 -6.02
CA GLN A 16 9.30 -1.24 -4.59
C GLN A 16 8.05 -0.44 -4.29
N LEU A 17 7.36 -0.78 -3.21
CA LEU A 17 6.28 0.02 -2.66
C LEU A 17 6.78 0.84 -1.48
N LYS A 18 6.71 2.16 -1.60
CA LYS A 18 6.97 3.09 -0.50
C LYS A 18 5.66 3.45 0.20
N VAL A 19 5.57 3.16 1.49
CA VAL A 19 4.38 3.40 2.32
C VAL A 19 4.72 4.42 3.41
N LEU A 20 3.97 5.52 3.43
CA LEU A 20 4.08 6.58 4.43
C LEU A 20 2.78 6.66 5.23
N ALA A 21 2.47 5.58 5.94
CA ALA A 21 1.30 5.48 6.78
C ALA A 21 1.72 5.14 8.22
N SER A 22 1.11 5.81 9.20
CA SER A 22 1.30 5.51 10.63
C SER A 22 0.50 4.29 11.10
N ILE A 23 -0.26 3.67 10.19
CA ILE A 23 -1.13 2.53 10.46
C ILE A 23 -0.83 1.38 9.49
N PRO A 24 -1.11 0.13 9.89
CA PRO A 24 -1.03 -1.01 8.99
C PRO A 24 -2.04 -0.89 7.83
N LEU A 25 -1.59 -1.20 6.63
CA LEU A 25 -2.39 -1.29 5.41
C LEU A 25 -2.33 -2.72 4.89
N GLN A 26 -3.42 -3.16 4.27
CA GLN A 26 -3.44 -4.43 3.55
C GLN A 26 -3.02 -4.18 2.10
N VAL A 27 -2.02 -4.92 1.64
CA VAL A 27 -1.54 -4.87 0.25
C VAL A 27 -1.88 -6.19 -0.43
N PHE A 28 -2.40 -6.10 -1.65
CA PHE A 28 -2.69 -7.23 -2.53
C PHE A 28 -1.99 -7.00 -3.87
N ILE A 29 -1.28 -8.02 -4.35
CA ILE A 29 -0.78 -8.07 -5.72
C ILE A 29 -1.69 -9.01 -6.49
N LYS A 30 -2.27 -8.50 -7.56
CA LYS A 30 -3.24 -9.21 -8.40
C LYS A 30 -2.76 -9.35 -9.83
N GLU A 31 -3.20 -10.42 -10.48
CA GLU A 31 -3.09 -10.63 -11.92
C GLU A 31 -4.43 -11.15 -12.43
N ALA A 32 -5.00 -10.54 -13.47
CA ALA A 32 -6.31 -10.92 -14.02
C ALA A 32 -7.39 -11.12 -12.92
N ASP A 33 -7.48 -10.18 -11.98
CA ASP A 33 -8.34 -10.19 -10.78
C ASP A 33 -8.08 -11.28 -9.73
N GLN A 34 -7.09 -12.14 -9.93
CA GLN A 34 -6.66 -13.13 -8.94
C GLN A 34 -5.56 -12.57 -8.04
N VAL A 35 -5.73 -12.70 -6.71
CA VAL A 35 -4.68 -12.37 -5.74
C VAL A 35 -3.58 -13.43 -5.80
N ILE A 36 -2.37 -13.01 -6.19
CA ILE A 36 -1.18 -13.88 -6.27
C ILE A 36 -0.29 -13.73 -5.03
N HIS A 37 -0.34 -12.56 -4.39
CA HIS A 37 0.40 -12.29 -3.15
C HIS A 37 -0.34 -11.26 -2.30
N GLN A 38 -0.23 -11.39 -0.98
CA GLN A 38 -0.83 -10.44 -0.04
C GLN A 38 0.03 -10.32 1.22
N PHE A 39 0.10 -9.12 1.77
CA PHE A 39 0.79 -8.87 3.03
C PHE A 39 0.21 -7.64 3.73
N THR A 40 0.52 -7.52 5.02
CA THR A 40 0.17 -6.36 5.84
C THR A 40 1.42 -5.50 6.05
N THR A 41 1.31 -4.19 5.87
CA THR A 41 2.44 -3.28 6.12
C THR A 41 2.64 -3.05 7.61
N GLU A 42 3.88 -2.88 8.01
CA GLU A 42 4.27 -2.41 9.34
C GLU A 42 4.54 -0.89 9.31
N PRO A 43 3.96 -0.09 10.22
CA PRO A 43 4.19 1.36 10.27
C PRO A 43 5.67 1.78 10.43
N ALA A 44 6.49 0.91 11.03
CA ALA A 44 7.93 1.15 11.21
C ALA A 44 8.74 0.93 9.92
N GLN A 45 8.17 0.22 8.93
CA GLN A 45 8.83 -0.10 7.67
C GLN A 45 8.20 0.69 6.52
N MET A 46 9.04 1.49 5.87
CA MET A 46 8.60 2.40 4.80
C MET A 46 8.72 1.81 3.40
N ILE A 47 9.57 0.80 3.20
CA ILE A 47 9.90 0.25 1.87
C ILE A 47 9.65 -1.25 1.87
N TYR A 48 8.89 -1.71 0.88
CA TYR A 48 8.59 -3.12 0.64
C TYR A 48 9.09 -3.49 -0.76
N ASP A 49 9.97 -4.49 -0.82
CA ASP A 49 10.44 -5.04 -2.08
C ASP A 49 9.38 -6.02 -2.62
N LEU A 50 8.94 -5.78 -3.85
CA LEU A 50 7.95 -6.59 -4.55
C LEU A 50 8.53 -7.24 -5.81
N ALA A 51 9.86 -7.24 -5.99
CA ALA A 51 10.53 -7.71 -7.20
C ALA A 51 10.16 -9.15 -7.58
N ASP A 52 10.02 -10.02 -6.58
CA ASP A 52 9.69 -11.44 -6.73
C ASP A 52 8.20 -11.71 -7.02
N HIS A 53 7.36 -10.68 -6.92
CA HIS A 53 5.89 -10.83 -7.00
C HIS A 53 5.25 -9.94 -8.09
N LEU A 54 5.91 -8.86 -8.52
CA LEU A 54 5.44 -7.98 -9.59
C LEU A 54 5.78 -8.55 -10.98
N LEU A 55 4.76 -9.05 -11.67
CA LEU A 55 4.80 -9.43 -13.09
C LEU A 55 4.31 -8.25 -13.96
N GLU A 56 4.53 -8.32 -15.28
CA GLU A 56 4.23 -7.21 -16.20
C GLU A 56 2.75 -6.78 -16.21
N ASN A 57 1.83 -7.73 -15.98
CA ASN A 57 0.38 -7.49 -15.99
C ASN A 57 -0.22 -7.40 -14.58
N SER A 58 0.61 -7.34 -13.54
CA SER A 58 0.12 -7.25 -12.18
C SER A 58 -0.46 -5.86 -11.86
N VAL A 59 -1.25 -5.82 -10.79
CA VAL A 59 -1.77 -4.59 -10.18
C VAL A 59 -1.60 -4.70 -8.67
N VAL A 60 -1.18 -3.61 -8.03
CA VAL A 60 -1.09 -3.55 -6.57
C VAL A 60 -2.28 -2.78 -6.02
N GLU A 61 -3.09 -3.43 -5.19
CA GLU A 61 -4.15 -2.78 -4.42
C GLU A 61 -3.69 -2.57 -2.98
N VAL A 62 -3.91 -1.36 -2.46
CA VAL A 62 -3.64 -0.99 -1.07
C VAL A 62 -4.94 -0.56 -0.42
N LYS A 63 -5.28 -1.16 0.72
CA LYS A 63 -6.55 -0.93 1.43
C LYS A 63 -6.31 -0.70 2.92
N LEU A 64 -7.19 0.08 3.53
CA LEU A 64 -7.28 0.12 4.99
C LEU A 64 -7.79 -1.21 5.53
N ILE A 65 -7.19 -1.67 6.64
CA ILE A 65 -7.73 -2.81 7.38
C ILE A 65 -8.99 -2.36 8.12
N PRO A 66 -10.15 -3.03 7.93
CA PRO A 66 -11.38 -2.66 8.60
C PRO A 66 -11.22 -2.55 10.12
N GLY A 67 -11.75 -1.47 10.72
CA GLY A 67 -11.65 -1.22 12.16
C GLY A 67 -10.34 -0.55 12.62
N SER A 68 -9.40 -0.28 11.72
CA SER A 68 -8.20 0.50 12.05
C SER A 68 -8.57 1.95 12.37
N VAL A 69 -8.18 2.44 13.55
CA VAL A 69 -8.33 3.84 13.94
C VAL A 69 -7.21 4.63 13.28
N VAL A 70 -7.58 5.57 12.40
CA VAL A 70 -6.63 6.50 11.79
C VAL A 70 -6.49 7.69 12.72
N GLU A 71 -5.36 7.79 13.44
CA GLU A 71 -5.08 8.96 14.27
C GLU A 71 -4.87 10.19 13.37
N PHE A 72 -5.69 11.21 13.56
CA PHE A 72 -5.61 12.49 12.86
C PHE A 72 -5.00 13.54 13.78
N TYR A 73 -3.80 13.99 13.45
CA TYR A 73 -3.11 15.05 14.18
C TYR A 73 -3.19 16.37 13.39
N PRO A 74 -4.10 17.30 13.76
CA PRO A 74 -4.15 18.60 13.10
C PRO A 74 -2.92 19.42 13.47
N VAL A 75 -2.11 19.79 12.45
CA VAL A 75 -1.03 20.75 12.64
C VAL A 75 -1.60 22.15 12.53
N VAL A 76 -1.76 22.83 13.67
CA VAL A 76 -2.08 24.26 13.71
C VAL A 76 -0.75 25.01 13.80
N ASN A 77 -0.30 25.56 12.66
CA ASN A 77 0.76 26.56 12.69
C ASN A 77 0.18 27.84 13.28
N ALA A 78 0.41 28.08 14.58
CA ALA A 78 0.26 29.42 15.14
C ALA A 78 1.45 30.26 14.64
N LEU A 79 1.17 31.23 13.76
CA LEU A 79 2.12 32.30 13.40
C LEU A 79 2.26 33.30 14.56
#